data_AF-A0A662RP93-F1
#
_entry.id   AF-A0A662RP93-F1
#
_cell.length_a   1.000
_cell.length_b   1.000
_cell.length_c   1.000
_cell.angle_alpha   90.00
_cell.angle_beta   90.00
_cell.angle_gamma   90.00
#
_symmetry.space_group_name_H-M   'P 1'
#
loop_
_entity.id
_entity.type
_entity.pdbx_description
1 polymer ?
#
loop_
_entity_poly.entity_id
_entity_poly.type
_entity_poly.pdbx_seq_one_letter_code
_entity_poly.pdbx_strand_id
1 'polypeptide(L)'
;MNEVKIRERELEAMERCVECGEIKWSSYMIYKGGEWNPVCDSCLAKMGKKEIEDDKEKERERMREEEKKGEEKKEEKREEKRKEKKEEGGDKKRTVEEEKEYLRRVGFIERRNGDKTQFIKEIDGVILGRTYNERFRKGRFWGIKDGKMLSDEELKQIGDVKAFYEFREGKREMPELPVPKGEEEMEKVVKTVKKMAMEAKGTVYKIGDHEEPSAALVQKWANEAGISVEIKEAIQTDEYAKAVVRCSLNGQVVEDCVIHHFNTAKDRIALEIIEKMEKEGKRAIEGFDEEGRPILTQEAKYRIFKKFIRFKDFAIRDAVSKATRRAELKLLNREWRNQEEIEAEVEEVKVVNRGE
;
A
#
# COMPACT_ATOMS: atom_id res chain seq x y z
N MET A 1 61.66 0.74 -33.93
CA MET A 1 60.53 -0.21 -33.94
C MET A 1 59.34 0.56 -34.48
N ASN A 2 58.67 0.06 -35.52
CA ASN A 2 57.54 0.78 -36.13
C ASN A 2 56.32 0.65 -35.21
N GLU A 3 55.75 1.76 -34.75
CA GLU A 3 54.49 1.78 -34.01
C GLU A 3 53.37 1.16 -34.87
N VAL A 4 52.83 0.03 -34.42
CA VAL A 4 51.69 -0.62 -35.08
C VAL A 4 50.41 -0.03 -34.51
N LYS A 5 49.68 0.76 -35.30
CA LYS A 5 48.36 1.26 -34.89
C LYS A 5 47.33 0.14 -35.04
N ILE A 6 46.59 -0.14 -33.97
CA ILE A 6 45.56 -1.17 -33.89
C ILE A 6 44.21 -0.51 -33.60
N ARG A 7 43.15 -0.93 -34.29
CA ARG A 7 41.77 -0.50 -34.02
C ARG A 7 40.83 -1.70 -34.02
N GLU A 8 39.92 -1.73 -33.05
CA GLU A 8 38.84 -2.72 -32.97
C GLU A 8 37.69 -2.32 -33.91
N ARG A 9 37.10 -3.30 -34.59
CA ARG A 9 35.94 -3.08 -35.46
C ARG A 9 34.65 -3.10 -34.65
N GLU A 10 33.66 -2.33 -35.12
CA GLU A 10 32.32 -2.32 -34.52
C GLU A 10 31.51 -3.59 -34.88
N LEU A 11 31.86 -4.28 -35.97
CA LEU A 11 31.21 -5.52 -36.44
C LEU A 11 32.27 -6.51 -36.94
N GLU A 12 32.20 -7.75 -36.47
CA GLU A 12 33.10 -8.83 -36.88
C GLU A 12 32.80 -9.32 -38.30
N ALA A 13 33.83 -9.59 -39.09
CA ALA A 13 33.70 -10.11 -40.45
C ALA A 13 34.75 -11.19 -40.74
N MET A 14 34.39 -12.17 -41.57
CA MET A 14 35.34 -13.17 -42.09
C MET A 14 36.11 -12.59 -43.28
N GLU A 15 37.34 -12.16 -43.03
CA GLU A 15 38.20 -11.55 -44.03
C GLU A 15 39.57 -12.22 -44.06
N ARG A 16 40.31 -12.01 -45.14
CA ARG A 16 41.66 -12.55 -45.27
C ARG A 16 42.61 -11.75 -44.38
N CYS A 17 43.17 -12.40 -43.36
CA CYS A 17 44.15 -11.79 -42.47
C CYS A 17 45.40 -11.35 -43.24
N VAL A 18 45.83 -10.10 -43.05
CA VAL A 18 46.99 -9.55 -43.77
C VAL A 18 48.32 -10.18 -43.36
N GLU A 19 48.38 -10.76 -42.15
CA GLU A 19 49.62 -11.36 -41.62
C GLU A 19 49.76 -12.85 -41.93
N CYS A 20 48.66 -13.61 -41.94
CA CYS A 20 48.72 -15.06 -42.21
C CYS A 20 48.07 -15.48 -43.53
N GLY A 21 47.39 -14.58 -44.25
CA GLY A 21 46.76 -14.86 -45.55
C GLY A 21 45.53 -15.76 -45.51
N GLU A 22 45.09 -16.21 -44.34
CA GLU A 22 43.92 -17.08 -44.16
C GLU A 22 42.64 -16.27 -43.95
N ILE A 23 41.51 -16.78 -44.44
CA ILE A 23 40.19 -16.19 -44.19
C ILE A 23 39.73 -16.62 -42.80
N LYS A 24 39.63 -15.66 -41.88
CA LYS A 24 39.24 -15.90 -40.49
C LYS A 24 38.36 -14.74 -40.01
N TRP A 25 37.64 -14.97 -38.92
CA TRP A 25 37.00 -13.89 -38.18
C TRP A 25 38.06 -12.90 -37.71
N SER A 26 37.85 -11.63 -38.04
CA SER A 26 38.72 -10.53 -37.62
C SER A 26 37.90 -9.48 -36.88
N SER A 27 38.24 -9.26 -35.62
CA SER A 27 37.65 -8.21 -34.78
C SER A 27 38.55 -6.98 -34.74
N TYR A 28 39.75 -7.05 -35.33
CA TYR A 28 40.77 -6.00 -35.28
C TYR A 28 41.38 -5.68 -36.64
N MET A 29 41.78 -4.43 -36.81
CA MET A 29 42.55 -3.96 -37.96
C MET A 29 43.89 -3.36 -37.51
N ILE A 30 44.92 -3.55 -38.34
CA ILE A 30 46.23 -2.91 -38.18
C ILE A 30 46.49 -1.93 -39.31
N TYR A 31 47.13 -0.80 -39.01
CA TYR A 31 47.49 0.19 -40.02
C TYR A 31 48.83 -0.17 -40.67
N LYS A 32 48.81 -0.51 -41.95
CA LYS A 32 50.00 -0.94 -42.70
C LYS A 32 49.90 -0.42 -44.14
N GLY A 33 50.96 0.20 -44.64
CA GLY A 33 50.99 0.71 -46.03
C GLY A 33 50.06 1.89 -46.32
N GLY A 34 49.59 2.62 -45.30
CA GLY A 34 48.66 3.74 -45.47
C GLY A 34 47.17 3.36 -45.36
N GLU A 35 46.86 2.09 -45.12
CA GLU A 35 45.48 1.60 -45.02
C GLU A 35 45.27 0.68 -43.80
N TRP A 36 44.01 0.56 -43.37
CA TRP A 36 43.60 -0.34 -42.30
C TRP A 36 43.35 -1.74 -42.86
N ASN A 37 44.10 -2.71 -42.37
CA ASN A 37 44.09 -4.08 -42.85
C ASN A 37 43.59 -5.04 -41.76
N PRO A 38 42.70 -5.99 -42.07
CA PRO A 38 42.18 -6.94 -41.09
C PRO A 38 43.28 -7.90 -40.61
N VAL A 39 43.32 -8.14 -39.30
CA VAL A 39 44.23 -9.10 -38.66
C VAL A 39 43.42 -10.05 -37.79
N CYS A 40 43.77 -11.35 -37.81
CA CYS A 40 43.12 -12.32 -36.93
C CYS A 40 43.69 -12.24 -35.51
N ASP A 41 42.87 -12.58 -34.51
CA ASP A 41 43.22 -12.50 -33.09
C ASP A 41 44.50 -13.27 -32.74
N SER A 42 44.73 -14.41 -33.41
CA SER A 42 45.94 -15.21 -33.21
C SER A 42 47.23 -14.52 -33.69
N CYS A 43 47.14 -13.68 -34.73
CA CYS A 43 48.28 -12.89 -35.21
C CYS A 43 48.43 -11.62 -34.37
N LEU A 44 47.32 -10.99 -33.97
CA LEU A 44 47.33 -9.84 -33.07
C LEU A 44 47.96 -10.18 -31.72
N ALA A 45 47.63 -11.33 -31.14
CA ALA A 45 48.19 -11.81 -29.87
C ALA A 45 49.72 -12.02 -29.92
N LYS A 46 50.29 -12.26 -31.11
CA LYS A 46 51.74 -12.36 -31.31
C LYS A 46 52.42 -11.00 -31.42
N MET A 47 51.69 -9.94 -31.72
CA MET A 47 52.21 -8.60 -32.01
C MET A 47 52.46 -7.70 -30.77
N GLY A 48 52.20 -8.16 -29.55
CA GLY A 48 52.76 -7.52 -28.34
C GLY A 48 51.74 -7.18 -27.25
N LYS A 49 51.71 -8.01 -26.21
CA LYS A 49 50.83 -7.95 -25.04
C LYS A 49 51.25 -6.94 -23.94
N LYS A 50 52.03 -5.89 -24.24
CA LYS A 50 52.70 -5.10 -23.17
C LYS A 50 52.54 -3.57 -23.19
N GLU A 51 52.06 -2.95 -24.26
CA GLU A 51 51.94 -1.47 -24.33
C GLU A 51 50.49 -0.96 -24.28
N ILE A 52 49.48 -1.83 -24.43
CA ILE A 52 48.06 -1.42 -24.47
C ILE A 52 47.44 -1.29 -23.06
N GLU A 53 47.97 -1.99 -22.05
CA GLU A 53 47.43 -1.89 -20.68
C GLU A 53 47.87 -0.60 -19.96
N ASP A 54 49.12 -0.14 -20.16
CA ASP A 54 49.63 1.07 -19.52
C ASP A 54 48.96 2.36 -20.03
N ASP A 55 48.61 2.43 -21.31
CA ASP A 55 47.91 3.60 -21.88
C ASP A 55 46.42 3.60 -21.49
N LYS A 56 45.78 2.43 -21.40
CA LYS A 56 44.40 2.31 -20.91
C LYS A 56 44.26 2.67 -19.43
N GLU A 57 45.27 2.38 -18.61
CA GLU A 57 45.27 2.73 -17.18
C GLU A 57 45.45 4.24 -16.97
N LYS A 58 46.37 4.88 -17.71
CA LYS A 58 46.56 6.33 -17.68
C LYS A 58 45.34 7.11 -18.17
N GLU A 59 44.65 6.62 -19.20
CA GLU A 59 43.43 7.25 -19.71
C GLU A 59 42.26 7.12 -18.71
N ARG A 60 42.16 5.97 -18.01
CA ARG A 60 41.20 5.78 -16.91
C ARG A 60 41.51 6.66 -15.70
N GLU A 61 42.78 6.88 -15.35
CA GLU A 61 43.15 7.81 -14.28
C GLU A 61 42.80 9.26 -14.64
N ARG A 62 43.06 9.71 -15.86
CA ARG A 62 42.67 11.06 -16.32
C ARG A 62 41.16 11.26 -16.29
N MET A 63 40.38 10.28 -16.76
CA MET A 63 38.91 10.36 -16.69
C MET A 63 38.42 10.40 -15.22
N ARG A 64 39.04 9.64 -14.31
CA ARG A 64 38.71 9.69 -12.87
C ARG A 64 39.07 11.03 -12.22
N GLU A 65 40.19 11.65 -12.60
CA GLU A 65 40.57 12.98 -12.10
C GLU A 65 39.67 14.09 -12.66
N GLU A 66 39.25 14.01 -13.93
CA GLU A 66 38.32 14.97 -14.52
C GLU A 66 36.90 14.81 -13.95
N GLU A 67 36.45 13.59 -13.70
CA GLU A 67 35.19 13.33 -12.98
C GLU A 67 35.24 13.88 -11.56
N LYS A 68 36.33 13.65 -10.81
CA LYS A 68 36.51 14.23 -9.47
C LYS A 68 36.51 15.75 -9.48
N LYS A 69 37.25 16.39 -10.40
CA LYS A 69 37.24 17.86 -10.54
C LYS A 69 35.87 18.40 -10.98
N GLY A 70 35.12 17.62 -11.76
CA GLY A 70 33.75 17.93 -12.17
C GLY A 70 32.74 17.79 -11.04
N GLU A 71 32.91 16.81 -10.16
CA GLU A 71 32.10 16.63 -8.94
C GLU A 71 32.43 17.70 -7.89
N GLU A 72 33.70 17.99 -7.62
CA GLU A 72 34.12 19.03 -6.69
C GLU A 72 33.59 20.41 -7.12
N LYS A 73 33.69 20.77 -8.41
CA LYS A 73 33.08 22.02 -8.93
C LYS A 73 31.55 22.03 -8.87
N LYS A 74 30.88 20.88 -8.99
CA LYS A 74 29.42 20.76 -8.82
C LYS A 74 29.02 20.85 -7.35
N GLU A 75 29.86 20.36 -6.46
CA GLU A 75 29.66 20.39 -5.01
C GLU A 75 29.90 21.80 -4.45
N GLU A 76 30.97 22.48 -4.88
CA GLU A 76 31.19 23.91 -4.58
C GLU A 76 30.04 24.79 -5.10
N LYS A 77 29.57 24.60 -6.34
CA LYS A 77 28.38 25.32 -6.85
C LYS A 77 27.10 24.97 -6.10
N ARG A 78 26.99 23.76 -5.54
CA ARG A 78 25.85 23.35 -4.69
C ARG A 78 25.96 23.92 -3.29
N GLU A 79 27.17 24.08 -2.76
CA GLU A 79 27.44 24.73 -1.49
C GLU A 79 27.26 26.24 -1.57
N GLU A 80 27.71 26.91 -2.62
CA GLU A 80 27.43 28.33 -2.87
C GLU A 80 25.92 28.57 -3.02
N LYS A 81 25.20 27.76 -3.82
CA LYS A 81 23.73 27.81 -3.87
C LYS A 81 23.03 27.46 -2.56
N ARG A 82 23.68 26.69 -1.67
CA ARG A 82 23.17 26.38 -0.33
C ARG A 82 23.46 27.49 0.67
N LYS A 83 24.56 28.23 0.51
CA LYS A 83 24.91 29.40 1.31
C LYS A 83 24.04 30.60 0.92
N GLU A 84 23.87 30.87 -0.37
CA GLU A 84 22.91 31.89 -0.86
C GLU A 84 21.46 31.59 -0.44
N LYS A 85 21.05 30.30 -0.38
CA LYS A 85 19.71 29.91 0.10
C LYS A 85 19.55 29.87 1.62
N LYS A 86 20.64 29.91 2.38
CA LYS A 86 20.60 29.92 3.86
C LYS A 86 20.47 31.32 4.44
N GLU A 87 20.82 32.36 3.67
CA GLU A 87 20.81 33.74 4.14
C GLU A 87 19.45 34.45 3.94
N GLU A 88 18.55 33.92 3.11
CA GLU A 88 17.20 34.47 2.92
C GLU A 88 16.10 33.42 3.22
N GLY A 89 15.80 33.23 4.51
CA GLY A 89 14.47 32.78 4.96
C GLY A 89 14.28 31.28 5.28
N GLY A 90 14.49 30.92 6.55
CA GLY A 90 13.68 29.96 7.32
C GLY A 90 13.34 28.60 6.71
N ASP A 91 14.30 27.66 6.74
CA ASP A 91 14.11 26.25 6.36
C ASP A 91 13.16 25.48 7.32
N LYS A 92 11.86 25.48 7.04
CA LYS A 92 10.93 24.42 7.48
C LYS A 92 10.17 23.90 6.26
N LYS A 93 10.76 22.96 5.52
CA LYS A 93 10.01 22.17 4.53
C LYS A 93 8.92 21.36 5.23
N ARG A 94 7.66 21.67 4.93
CA ARG A 94 6.49 20.95 5.46
C ARG A 94 6.51 19.49 5.00
N THR A 95 6.10 18.61 5.91
CA THR A 95 5.94 17.17 5.65
C THR A 95 4.74 16.90 4.76
N VAL A 96 4.72 15.74 4.10
CA VAL A 96 3.57 15.31 3.27
C VAL A 96 2.29 15.18 4.11
N GLU A 97 2.40 14.85 5.40
CA GLU A 97 1.23 14.75 6.26
C GLU A 97 0.68 16.13 6.64
N GLU A 98 1.54 17.12 6.90
CA GLU A 98 1.12 18.52 7.05
C GLU A 98 0.47 19.07 5.77
N GLU A 99 0.97 18.70 4.59
CA GLU A 99 0.35 19.06 3.30
C GLU A 99 -1.07 18.49 3.16
N LYS A 100 -1.28 17.22 3.54
CA LYS A 100 -2.62 16.60 3.51
C LYS A 100 -3.56 17.26 4.50
N GLU A 101 -3.08 17.54 5.70
CA GLU A 101 -3.86 18.21 6.74
C GLU A 101 -4.28 19.63 6.31
N TYR A 102 -3.38 20.37 5.66
CA TYR A 102 -3.70 21.66 5.05
C TYR A 102 -4.85 21.54 4.04
N LEU A 103 -4.81 20.54 3.15
CA LEU A 103 -5.88 20.32 2.15
C LEU A 103 -7.22 20.02 2.81
N ARG A 104 -7.25 19.23 3.90
CA ARG A 104 -8.48 18.98 4.66
C ARG A 104 -9.05 20.28 5.23
N ARG A 105 -8.21 21.14 5.82
CA ARG A 105 -8.64 22.39 6.45
C ARG A 105 -9.12 23.44 5.45
N VAL A 106 -8.57 23.44 4.24
CA VAL A 106 -9.01 24.34 3.15
C VAL A 106 -10.24 23.79 2.41
N GLY A 107 -10.78 22.64 2.84
CA GLY A 107 -12.07 22.12 2.37
C GLY A 107 -11.97 21.15 1.19
N PHE A 108 -10.82 20.51 0.97
CA PHE A 108 -10.75 19.40 0.02
C PHE A 108 -11.28 18.11 0.65
N ILE A 109 -12.11 17.38 -0.10
CA ILE A 109 -12.66 16.09 0.28
C ILE A 109 -11.65 14.98 -0.05
N GLU A 110 -11.25 14.20 0.95
CA GLU A 110 -10.34 13.06 0.79
C GLU A 110 -11.09 11.83 0.25
N ARG A 111 -10.61 11.25 -0.85
CA ARG A 111 -11.06 9.97 -1.44
C ARG A 111 -9.89 9.01 -1.53
N ARG A 112 -10.07 7.79 -1.03
CA ARG A 112 -9.06 6.71 -1.10
C ARG A 112 -9.53 5.62 -2.05
N ASN A 113 -8.77 5.38 -3.11
CA ASN A 113 -9.02 4.33 -4.09
C ASN A 113 -7.74 3.51 -4.25
N GLY A 114 -7.65 2.37 -3.56
CA GLY A 114 -6.48 1.48 -3.59
C GLY A 114 -5.20 2.17 -3.10
N ASP A 115 -4.20 2.27 -3.97
CA ASP A 115 -2.89 2.90 -3.74
C ASP A 115 -2.91 4.45 -3.88
N LYS A 116 -4.05 5.03 -4.27
CA LYS A 116 -4.18 6.46 -4.57
C LYS A 116 -5.03 7.17 -3.52
N THR A 117 -4.51 8.28 -3.01
CA THR A 117 -5.24 9.23 -2.17
C THR A 117 -5.48 10.51 -2.97
N GLN A 118 -6.74 10.91 -3.13
CA GLN A 118 -7.13 12.10 -3.89
C GLN A 118 -7.85 13.08 -2.99
N PHE A 119 -7.46 14.35 -3.04
CA PHE A 119 -8.13 15.47 -2.39
C PHE A 119 -8.84 16.27 -3.48
N ILE A 120 -10.16 16.42 -3.41
CA ILE A 120 -10.96 17.08 -4.46
C ILE A 120 -11.78 18.22 -3.86
N LYS A 121 -11.79 19.38 -4.53
CA LYS A 121 -12.60 20.55 -4.18
C LYS A 121 -13.17 21.18 -5.45
N GLU A 122 -14.44 21.56 -5.41
CA GLU A 122 -15.09 22.29 -6.50
C GLU A 122 -15.06 23.79 -6.18
N ILE A 123 -14.62 24.61 -7.14
CA ILE A 123 -14.46 26.06 -7.00
C ILE A 123 -14.93 26.70 -8.29
N ASP A 124 -16.01 27.48 -8.25
CA ASP A 124 -16.53 28.26 -9.39
C ASP A 124 -16.66 27.45 -10.70
N GLY A 125 -17.21 26.21 -10.60
CA GLY A 125 -17.38 25.30 -11.74
C GLY A 125 -16.10 24.57 -12.20
N VAL A 126 -14.99 24.72 -11.47
CA VAL A 126 -13.74 24.00 -11.67
C VAL A 126 -13.59 22.91 -10.61
N ILE A 127 -13.41 21.67 -11.05
CA ILE A 127 -13.06 20.55 -10.17
C ILE A 127 -11.55 20.54 -10.02
N LEU A 128 -11.04 20.97 -8.86
CA LEU A 128 -9.62 20.94 -8.53
C LEU A 128 -9.31 19.70 -7.68
N GLY A 129 -8.29 18.95 -8.07
CA GLY A 129 -7.86 17.75 -7.36
C GLY A 129 -6.36 17.70 -7.13
N ARG A 130 -5.94 17.06 -6.03
CA ARG A 130 -4.55 16.69 -5.79
C ARG A 130 -4.43 15.21 -5.50
N THR A 131 -3.64 14.49 -6.29
CA THR A 131 -3.48 13.03 -6.18
C THR A 131 -2.10 12.69 -5.60
N TYR A 132 -2.08 11.84 -4.57
CA TYR A 132 -0.91 11.21 -3.99
C TYR A 132 -0.92 9.71 -4.33
N ASN A 133 0.16 9.19 -4.88
CA ASN A 133 0.36 7.76 -5.17
C ASN A 133 1.86 7.45 -5.29
N GLU A 134 2.25 6.22 -5.62
CA GLU A 134 3.67 5.84 -5.73
C GLU A 134 4.43 6.65 -6.78
N ARG A 135 3.77 7.01 -7.89
CA ARG A 135 4.34 7.84 -8.97
C ARG A 135 4.44 9.32 -8.58
N PHE A 136 3.51 9.80 -7.75
CA PHE A 136 3.39 11.19 -7.29
C PHE A 136 3.46 11.23 -5.77
N ARG A 137 4.60 10.80 -5.18
CA ARG A 137 4.81 10.76 -3.72
C ARG A 137 4.62 12.12 -3.05
N LYS A 138 4.91 13.19 -3.79
CA LYS A 138 4.79 14.59 -3.35
C LYS A 138 3.45 15.24 -3.70
N GLY A 139 2.50 14.49 -4.27
CA GLY A 139 1.22 14.99 -4.75
C GLY A 139 1.31 15.76 -6.07
N ARG A 140 0.33 15.58 -6.96
CA ARG A 140 0.17 16.36 -8.19
C ARG A 140 -1.22 16.99 -8.26
N PHE A 141 -1.28 18.31 -8.48
CA PHE A 141 -2.53 19.00 -8.79
C PHE A 141 -2.98 18.71 -10.22
N TRP A 142 -4.29 18.60 -10.40
CA TRP A 142 -4.99 18.51 -11.67
C TRP A 142 -6.31 19.27 -11.53
N GLY A 143 -6.85 19.79 -12.62
CA GLY A 143 -8.11 20.54 -12.58
C GLY A 143 -8.92 20.27 -13.83
N ILE A 144 -10.23 20.24 -13.69
CA ILE A 144 -11.17 20.05 -14.81
C ILE A 144 -12.12 21.24 -14.81
N LYS A 145 -12.20 21.94 -15.95
CA LYS A 145 -13.15 23.01 -16.21
C LYS A 145 -13.89 22.70 -17.51
N ASP A 146 -15.22 22.70 -17.47
CA ASP A 146 -16.07 22.40 -18.64
C ASP A 146 -15.68 21.09 -19.37
N GLY A 147 -15.30 20.06 -18.61
CA GLY A 147 -14.89 18.75 -19.13
C GLY A 147 -13.47 18.70 -19.72
N LYS A 148 -12.71 19.80 -19.74
CA LYS A 148 -11.33 19.86 -20.21
C LYS A 148 -10.35 19.96 -19.04
N MET A 149 -9.19 19.31 -19.17
CA MET A 149 -8.11 19.45 -18.18
C MET A 149 -7.47 20.83 -18.29
N LEU A 150 -7.28 21.47 -17.14
CA LEU A 150 -6.51 22.71 -17.02
C LEU A 150 -5.01 22.44 -17.19
N SER A 151 -4.34 23.37 -17.85
CA SER A 151 -2.88 23.41 -17.96
C SER A 151 -2.22 23.75 -16.63
N ASP A 152 -0.92 23.45 -16.50
CA ASP A 152 -0.14 23.76 -15.30
C ASP A 152 -0.08 25.28 -15.01
N GLU A 153 -0.21 26.12 -16.04
CA GLU A 153 -0.23 27.59 -15.91
C GLU A 153 -1.55 28.08 -15.35
N GLU A 154 -2.67 27.56 -15.85
CA GLU A 154 -4.02 27.86 -15.33
C GLU A 154 -4.19 27.36 -13.90
N LEU A 155 -3.64 26.19 -13.56
CA LEU A 155 -3.67 25.65 -12.20
C LEU A 155 -2.94 26.56 -11.20
N LYS A 156 -1.80 27.14 -11.57
CA LYS A 156 -1.03 28.04 -10.71
C LYS A 156 -1.73 29.36 -10.41
N GLN A 157 -2.66 29.78 -11.27
CA GLN A 157 -3.44 31.00 -11.09
C GLN A 157 -4.61 30.81 -10.11
N ILE A 158 -5.00 29.56 -9.81
CA ILE A 158 -6.06 29.27 -8.83
C ILE A 158 -5.56 29.61 -7.41
N GLY A 159 -6.35 30.43 -6.70
CA GLY A 159 -6.00 30.92 -5.36
C GLY A 159 -5.65 29.81 -4.36
N ASP A 160 -6.38 28.70 -4.38
CA ASP A 160 -6.13 27.55 -3.49
C ASP A 160 -4.83 26.80 -3.83
N VAL A 161 -4.44 26.74 -5.11
CA VAL A 161 -3.17 26.13 -5.54
C VAL A 161 -2.01 27.03 -5.13
N LYS A 162 -2.12 28.34 -5.35
CA LYS A 162 -1.13 29.33 -4.92
C LYS A 162 -0.93 29.30 -3.39
N ALA A 163 -2.03 29.30 -2.65
CA ALA A 163 -2.04 29.20 -1.20
C ALA A 163 -1.36 27.92 -0.68
N PHE A 164 -1.60 26.78 -1.34
CA PHE A 164 -0.93 25.52 -1.01
C PHE A 164 0.59 25.59 -1.23
N TYR A 165 1.05 26.17 -2.34
CA TYR A 165 2.49 26.31 -2.58
C TYR A 165 3.14 27.30 -1.61
N GLU A 166 2.46 28.39 -1.23
CA GLU A 166 2.92 29.31 -0.17
C GLU A 166 3.03 28.61 1.19
N PHE A 167 2.06 27.76 1.55
CA PHE A 167 2.13 26.92 2.75
C PHE A 167 3.30 25.94 2.69
N ARG A 168 3.50 25.29 1.54
CA ARG A 168 4.60 24.34 1.32
C ARG A 168 5.97 24.99 1.46
N GLU A 169 6.11 26.23 1.00
CA GLU A 169 7.32 27.05 1.12
C GLU A 169 7.49 27.67 2.52
N GLY A 170 6.57 27.43 3.46
CA GLY A 170 6.63 27.96 4.82
C GLY A 170 6.24 29.44 4.93
N LYS A 171 5.78 30.07 3.84
CA LYS A 171 5.34 31.47 3.79
C LYS A 171 3.92 31.67 4.33
N ARG A 172 3.18 30.58 4.53
CA ARG A 172 1.82 30.58 5.05
C ARG A 172 1.73 29.59 6.20
N GLU A 173 1.06 30.00 7.28
CA GLU A 173 0.80 29.12 8.41
C GLU A 173 -0.37 28.18 8.13
N MET A 174 -0.47 27.12 8.92
CA MET A 174 -1.59 26.18 8.84
C MET A 174 -2.88 26.95 9.17
N PRO A 175 -3.93 26.87 8.34
CA PRO A 175 -5.21 27.47 8.66
C PRO A 175 -5.70 26.93 10.00
N GLU A 176 -6.19 27.82 10.86
CA GLU A 176 -6.90 27.40 12.06
C GLU A 176 -8.12 26.55 11.65
N LEU A 177 -8.44 25.53 12.46
CA LEU A 177 -9.68 24.79 12.25
C LEU A 177 -10.84 25.79 12.23
N PRO A 178 -11.77 25.73 11.27
CA PRO A 178 -12.92 26.63 11.28
C PRO A 178 -13.67 26.43 12.60
N VAL A 179 -13.54 27.40 13.50
CA VAL A 179 -14.33 27.45 14.73
C VAL A 179 -15.73 27.88 14.29
N PRO A 180 -16.76 27.02 14.42
CA PRO A 180 -18.11 27.36 13.97
C PRO A 180 -18.57 28.65 14.66
N LYS A 181 -18.99 29.65 13.88
CA LYS A 181 -19.46 30.92 14.45
C LYS A 181 -20.96 30.78 14.72
N GLY A 182 -21.28 30.20 15.87
CA GLY A 182 -22.64 30.14 16.40
C GLY A 182 -23.23 28.74 16.47
N GLU A 183 -24.27 28.59 17.31
CA GLU A 183 -24.92 27.31 17.62
C GLU A 183 -25.51 26.62 16.39
N GLU A 184 -26.07 27.37 15.43
CA GLU A 184 -26.63 26.81 14.18
C GLU A 184 -25.57 26.19 13.25
N GLU A 185 -24.40 26.81 13.12
CA GLU A 185 -23.28 26.24 12.35
C GLU A 185 -22.66 25.06 13.09
N MET A 186 -22.59 25.12 14.42
CA MET A 186 -22.15 24.00 15.23
C MET A 186 -23.09 22.80 15.10
N GLU A 187 -24.40 23.02 15.07
CA GLU A 187 -25.39 21.97 14.87
C GLU A 187 -25.34 21.39 13.45
N LYS A 188 -25.09 22.22 12.41
CA LYS A 188 -24.86 21.75 11.04
C LYS A 188 -23.56 20.97 10.90
N VAL A 189 -22.46 21.40 11.53
CA VAL A 189 -21.20 20.66 11.55
C VAL A 189 -21.35 19.37 12.34
N VAL A 190 -21.99 19.37 13.51
CA VAL A 190 -22.27 18.14 14.27
C VAL A 190 -23.19 17.21 13.49
N LYS A 191 -24.23 17.71 12.81
CA LYS A 191 -25.07 16.89 11.92
C LYS A 191 -24.29 16.36 10.73
N THR A 192 -23.41 17.14 10.11
CA THR A 192 -22.62 16.73 8.94
C THR A 192 -21.52 15.75 9.34
N VAL A 193 -20.81 15.99 10.44
CA VAL A 193 -19.82 15.07 11.03
C VAL A 193 -20.51 13.80 11.52
N LYS A 194 -21.68 13.88 12.14
CA LYS A 194 -22.51 12.70 12.43
C LYS A 194 -22.91 12.00 11.14
N LYS A 195 -23.31 12.70 10.07
CA LYS A 195 -23.66 12.09 8.78
C LYS A 195 -22.47 11.42 8.10
N MET A 196 -21.29 12.05 8.12
CA MET A 196 -20.05 11.51 7.56
C MET A 196 -19.47 10.37 8.41
N ALA A 197 -19.63 10.40 9.73
CA ALA A 197 -19.28 9.31 10.64
C ALA A 197 -20.33 8.18 10.65
N MET A 198 -21.59 8.47 10.29
CA MET A 198 -22.74 7.54 10.20
C MET A 198 -23.05 7.08 8.78
N GLU A 199 -22.28 7.47 7.75
CA GLU A 199 -22.16 6.67 6.52
C GLU A 199 -21.33 5.41 6.83
N ALA A 200 -21.74 4.68 7.88
CA ALA A 200 -21.31 3.32 8.13
C ALA A 200 -21.82 2.49 6.95
N LYS A 201 -20.89 2.13 6.05
CA LYS A 201 -21.12 1.13 5.01
C LYS A 201 -21.40 -0.21 5.69
N GLY A 202 -22.66 -0.46 6.02
CA GLY A 202 -23.16 -1.80 6.29
C GLY A 202 -23.31 -2.53 4.96
N THR A 203 -22.71 -3.70 4.84
CA THR A 203 -22.83 -4.56 3.66
C THR A 203 -23.34 -5.91 4.11
N VAL A 204 -23.99 -6.63 3.20
CA VAL A 204 -24.18 -8.07 3.32
C VAL A 204 -22.99 -8.78 2.70
N TYR A 205 -22.64 -9.97 3.18
CA TYR A 205 -21.60 -10.81 2.59
C TYR A 205 -22.13 -12.23 2.38
N LYS A 206 -21.71 -12.86 1.29
CA LYS A 206 -22.18 -14.20 0.92
C LYS A 206 -21.42 -15.28 1.70
N ILE A 207 -22.14 -16.20 2.31
CA ILE A 207 -21.62 -17.43 2.93
C ILE A 207 -22.36 -18.59 2.30
N GLY A 208 -21.65 -19.45 1.55
CA GLY A 208 -22.29 -20.52 0.79
C GLY A 208 -23.34 -19.96 -0.17
N ASP A 209 -24.60 -20.32 0.06
CA ASP A 209 -25.75 -19.92 -0.75
C ASP A 209 -26.58 -18.78 -0.16
N HIS A 210 -26.17 -18.19 0.97
CA HIS A 210 -26.93 -17.15 1.67
C HIS A 210 -26.12 -15.87 1.93
N GLU A 211 -26.81 -14.80 2.31
CA GLU A 211 -26.22 -13.50 2.64
C GLU A 211 -26.37 -13.21 4.13
N GLU A 212 -25.26 -12.87 4.80
CA GLU A 212 -25.26 -12.45 6.20
C GLU A 212 -24.99 -10.93 6.32
N PRO A 213 -25.68 -10.23 7.24
CA PRO A 213 -25.42 -8.81 7.48
C PRO A 213 -24.08 -8.64 8.22
N SER A 214 -23.25 -7.68 7.81
CA SER A 214 -22.03 -7.36 8.55
C SER A 214 -22.34 -6.81 9.94
N ALA A 215 -21.39 -6.93 10.88
CA ALA A 215 -21.55 -6.38 12.24
C ALA A 215 -21.91 -4.88 12.24
N ALA A 216 -21.37 -4.11 11.29
CA ALA A 216 -21.69 -2.69 11.16
C ALA A 216 -23.15 -2.44 10.74
N LEU A 217 -23.71 -3.31 9.88
CA LEU A 217 -25.11 -3.22 9.49
C LEU A 217 -26.05 -3.61 10.64
N VAL A 218 -25.72 -4.67 11.37
CA VAL A 218 -26.49 -5.12 12.54
C VAL A 218 -26.48 -4.05 13.64
N GLN A 219 -25.31 -3.47 13.93
CA GLN A 219 -25.18 -2.38 14.89
C GLN A 219 -26.03 -1.16 14.51
N LYS A 220 -26.15 -0.85 13.21
CA LYS A 220 -27.04 0.22 12.74
C LYS A 220 -28.51 -0.09 13.05
N TRP A 221 -28.96 -1.31 12.74
CA TRP A 221 -30.32 -1.75 13.08
C TRP A 221 -30.56 -1.77 14.58
N ALA A 222 -29.57 -2.19 15.37
CA ALA A 222 -29.62 -2.20 16.82
C ALA A 222 -29.76 -0.80 17.40
N ASN A 223 -29.00 0.17 16.88
CA ASN A 223 -29.10 1.58 17.26
C ASN A 223 -30.48 2.17 16.87
N GLU A 224 -30.99 1.86 15.68
CA GLU A 224 -32.32 2.30 15.22
C GLU A 224 -33.44 1.71 16.08
N ALA A 225 -33.28 0.47 16.54
CA ALA A 225 -34.23 -0.20 17.44
C ALA A 225 -34.08 0.19 18.92
N GLY A 226 -33.02 0.91 19.29
CA GLY A 226 -32.74 1.29 20.68
C GLY A 226 -32.23 0.16 21.56
N ILE A 227 -31.51 -0.81 20.98
CA ILE A 227 -30.89 -1.91 21.73
C ILE A 227 -29.72 -1.36 22.56
N SER A 228 -29.72 -1.68 23.86
CA SER A 228 -28.59 -1.41 24.74
C SER A 228 -27.65 -2.61 24.78
N VAL A 229 -26.34 -2.37 24.75
CA VAL A 229 -25.29 -3.41 24.77
C VAL A 229 -24.39 -3.19 25.97
N GLU A 230 -24.18 -4.25 26.77
CA GLU A 230 -23.29 -4.29 27.92
C GLU A 230 -22.26 -5.41 27.73
N ILE A 231 -20.97 -5.11 27.89
CA ILE A 231 -19.91 -6.13 27.90
C ILE A 231 -19.76 -6.63 29.34
N LYS A 232 -20.17 -7.87 29.60
CA LYS A 232 -20.10 -8.49 30.93
C LYS A 232 -18.71 -9.00 31.27
N GLU A 233 -18.05 -9.60 30.30
CA GLU A 233 -16.74 -10.22 30.47
C GLU A 233 -15.96 -10.07 29.17
N ALA A 234 -14.69 -9.66 29.28
CA ALA A 234 -13.76 -9.62 28.16
C ALA A 234 -12.37 -10.00 28.69
N ILE A 235 -11.97 -11.24 28.43
CA ILE A 235 -10.73 -11.81 28.98
C ILE A 235 -9.91 -12.42 27.84
N GLN A 236 -8.60 -12.25 27.92
CA GLN A 236 -7.65 -12.95 27.08
C GLN A 236 -6.56 -13.56 27.94
N THR A 237 -6.34 -14.85 27.74
CA THR A 237 -5.28 -15.64 28.35
C THR A 237 -4.27 -16.03 27.27
N ASP A 238 -3.32 -16.90 27.60
CA ASP A 238 -2.44 -17.50 26.58
C ASP A 238 -3.09 -18.62 25.78
N GLU A 239 -4.24 -19.12 26.22
CA GLU A 239 -4.95 -20.24 25.61
C GLU A 239 -6.18 -19.79 24.82
N TYR A 240 -6.83 -18.72 25.24
CA TYR A 240 -8.08 -18.26 24.63
C TYR A 240 -8.34 -16.77 24.78
N ALA A 241 -9.25 -16.24 23.96
CA ALA A 241 -9.95 -14.99 24.18
C ALA A 241 -11.45 -15.25 24.32
N LYS A 242 -12.08 -14.69 25.35
CA LYS A 242 -13.51 -14.86 25.66
C LYS A 242 -14.17 -13.50 25.80
N ALA A 243 -15.35 -13.35 25.21
CA ALA A 243 -16.22 -12.22 25.43
C ALA A 243 -17.64 -12.70 25.75
N VAL A 244 -18.23 -12.14 26.80
CA VAL A 244 -19.65 -12.30 27.15
C VAL A 244 -20.31 -10.94 27.08
N VAL A 245 -21.39 -10.84 26.33
CA VAL A 245 -22.15 -9.60 26.15
C VAL A 245 -23.61 -9.83 26.50
N ARG A 246 -24.26 -8.78 26.97
CA ARG A 246 -25.69 -8.73 27.24
C ARG A 246 -26.28 -7.62 26.40
N CYS A 247 -27.27 -7.93 25.58
CA CYS A 247 -28.08 -6.96 24.87
C CYS A 247 -29.47 -6.90 25.49
N SER A 248 -30.10 -5.73 25.51
CA SER A 248 -31.47 -5.57 26.02
C SER A 248 -32.31 -4.63 25.16
N LEU A 249 -33.58 -4.97 24.98
CA LEU A 249 -34.58 -4.21 24.23
C LEU A 249 -35.96 -4.38 24.86
N ASN A 250 -36.63 -3.30 25.28
CA ASN A 250 -38.02 -3.32 25.78
C ASN A 250 -38.31 -4.40 26.84
N GLY A 251 -37.38 -4.62 27.77
CA GLY A 251 -37.49 -5.64 28.82
C GLY A 251 -37.07 -7.06 28.43
N GLN A 252 -36.81 -7.32 27.14
CA GLN A 252 -36.14 -8.54 26.68
C GLN A 252 -34.63 -8.41 26.87
N VAL A 253 -33.99 -9.50 27.27
CA VAL A 253 -32.54 -9.58 27.49
C VAL A 253 -32.01 -10.83 26.80
N VAL A 254 -30.93 -10.66 26.05
CA VAL A 254 -30.19 -11.76 25.42
C VAL A 254 -28.73 -11.66 25.83
N GLU A 255 -28.16 -12.79 26.24
CA GLU A 255 -26.72 -12.92 26.47
C GLU A 255 -26.10 -13.83 25.41
N ASP A 256 -24.92 -13.47 24.95
CA ASP A 256 -24.14 -14.30 24.04
C ASP A 256 -22.66 -14.32 24.45
N CYS A 257 -22.00 -15.42 24.13
CA CYS A 257 -20.62 -15.70 24.48
C CYS A 257 -19.86 -16.20 23.26
N VAL A 258 -18.70 -15.61 23.01
CA VAL A 258 -17.76 -16.06 21.98
C VAL A 258 -16.43 -16.39 22.63
N ILE A 259 -15.92 -17.58 22.34
CA ILE A 259 -14.61 -18.04 22.79
C ILE A 259 -13.77 -18.39 21.57
N HIS A 260 -12.57 -17.84 21.51
CA HIS A 260 -11.54 -18.16 20.54
C HIS A 260 -10.44 -18.97 21.23
N HIS A 261 -10.45 -20.29 21.05
CA HIS A 261 -9.34 -21.13 21.45
C HIS A 261 -8.18 -20.96 20.46
N PHE A 262 -7.02 -20.55 20.97
CA PHE A 262 -5.89 -20.16 20.13
C PHE A 262 -5.25 -21.33 19.40
N ASN A 263 -5.26 -22.53 19.97
CA ASN A 263 -4.78 -23.74 19.28
C ASN A 263 -5.65 -24.03 18.04
N THR A 264 -6.98 -24.08 18.22
CA THR A 264 -7.92 -24.29 17.12
C THR A 264 -7.84 -23.18 16.07
N ALA A 265 -7.70 -21.92 16.50
CA ALA A 265 -7.54 -20.80 15.58
C ALA A 265 -6.25 -20.90 14.76
N LYS A 266 -5.15 -21.32 15.40
CA LYS A 266 -3.86 -21.54 14.73
C LYS A 266 -3.95 -22.64 13.68
N ASP A 267 -4.62 -23.75 14.00
CA ASP A 267 -4.82 -24.86 13.07
C ASP A 267 -5.69 -24.44 11.88
N ARG A 268 -6.78 -23.71 12.12
CA ARG A 268 -7.62 -23.17 11.04
C ARG A 268 -6.85 -22.20 10.14
N ILE A 269 -6.06 -21.31 10.74
CA ILE A 269 -5.18 -20.39 9.99
C ILE A 269 -4.16 -21.19 9.18
N ALA A 270 -3.63 -22.30 9.70
CA ALA A 270 -2.70 -23.15 8.98
C ALA A 270 -3.34 -23.74 7.72
N LEU A 271 -4.51 -24.36 7.85
CA LEU A 271 -5.26 -24.91 6.72
C LEU A 271 -5.57 -23.84 5.65
N GLU A 272 -6.09 -22.68 6.06
CA GLU A 272 -6.38 -21.57 5.13
C GLU A 272 -5.14 -21.09 4.37
N ILE A 273 -3.96 -21.07 5.02
CA ILE A 273 -2.70 -20.66 4.37
C ILE A 273 -2.18 -21.74 3.43
N ILE A 274 -2.29 -23.02 3.80
CA ILE A 274 -1.89 -24.16 2.96
C ILE A 274 -2.71 -24.14 1.67
N GLU A 275 -4.04 -24.13 1.77
CA GLU A 275 -4.94 -24.09 0.60
C GLU A 275 -4.66 -22.88 -0.30
N LYS A 276 -4.38 -21.72 0.30
CA LYS A 276 -4.07 -20.50 -0.46
C LYS A 276 -2.74 -20.63 -1.19
N MET A 277 -1.72 -21.20 -0.56
CA MET A 277 -0.41 -21.42 -1.20
C MET A 277 -0.52 -22.44 -2.34
N GLU A 278 -1.29 -23.51 -2.17
CA GLU A 278 -1.54 -24.49 -3.22
C GLU A 278 -2.26 -23.85 -4.43
N LYS A 279 -3.27 -23.00 -4.18
CA LYS A 279 -3.94 -22.19 -5.23
C LYS A 279 -2.98 -21.21 -5.93
N GLU A 280 -1.97 -20.71 -5.22
CA GLU A 280 -0.89 -19.87 -5.77
C GLU A 280 0.19 -20.69 -6.52
N GLY A 281 0.06 -22.02 -6.61
CA GLY A 281 1.06 -22.91 -7.20
C GLY A 281 2.35 -23.03 -6.37
N LYS A 282 2.30 -22.63 -5.09
CA LYS A 282 3.43 -22.72 -4.16
C LYS A 282 3.30 -23.96 -3.29
N ARG A 283 4.42 -24.67 -3.10
CA ARG A 283 4.47 -25.83 -2.21
C ARG A 283 4.40 -25.36 -0.75
N ALA A 284 3.30 -25.68 -0.05
CA ALA A 284 3.12 -25.37 1.37
C ALA A 284 3.71 -26.46 2.29
N ILE A 285 3.76 -27.70 1.80
CA ILE A 285 4.14 -28.90 2.56
C ILE A 285 5.42 -29.49 1.97
N GLU A 286 6.48 -29.60 2.78
CA GLU A 286 7.77 -30.20 2.39
C GLU A 286 7.68 -31.73 2.39
N GLY A 287 6.98 -32.31 3.35
CA GLY A 287 6.78 -33.74 3.49
C GLY A 287 5.79 -34.04 4.62
N PHE A 288 5.75 -35.30 5.05
CA PHE A 288 4.98 -35.73 6.21
C PHE A 288 5.93 -36.33 7.24
N ASP A 289 5.65 -36.13 8.52
CA ASP A 289 6.38 -36.80 9.58
C ASP A 289 5.96 -38.29 9.68
N GLU A 290 6.59 -39.02 10.59
CA GLU A 290 6.34 -40.46 10.81
C GLU A 290 4.90 -40.76 11.25
N GLU A 291 4.17 -39.75 11.72
CA GLU A 291 2.78 -39.85 12.16
C GLU A 291 1.79 -39.35 11.10
N GLY A 292 2.28 -39.01 9.89
CA GLY A 292 1.46 -38.54 8.78
C GLY A 292 1.02 -37.07 8.90
N ARG A 293 1.65 -36.27 9.76
CA ARG A 293 1.36 -34.84 9.90
C ARG A 293 2.19 -34.03 8.89
N PRO A 294 1.60 -32.99 8.27
CA PRO A 294 2.30 -32.22 7.25
C PRO A 294 3.43 -31.37 7.85
N ILE A 295 4.64 -31.54 7.31
CA ILE A 295 5.80 -30.70 7.60
C ILE A 295 5.73 -29.46 6.71
N LEU A 296 5.48 -28.31 7.33
CA LEU A 296 5.29 -27.04 6.62
C LEU A 296 6.61 -26.42 6.17
N THR A 297 6.61 -25.80 4.98
CA THR A 297 7.73 -24.98 4.51
C THR A 297 7.99 -23.79 5.42
N GLN A 298 9.21 -23.25 5.39
CA GLN A 298 9.54 -22.04 6.15
C GLN A 298 8.68 -20.83 5.74
N GLU A 299 8.33 -20.72 4.45
CA GLU A 299 7.41 -19.69 3.97
C GLU A 299 6.00 -19.87 4.57
N ALA A 300 5.47 -21.10 4.58
CA ALA A 300 4.17 -21.41 5.18
C ALA A 300 4.16 -21.11 6.69
N LYS A 301 5.19 -21.57 7.43
CA LYS A 301 5.36 -21.29 8.86
C LYS A 301 5.33 -19.79 9.16
N TYR A 302 6.07 -18.99 8.39
CA TYR A 302 6.10 -17.54 8.56
C TYR A 302 4.74 -16.89 8.29
N ARG A 303 4.06 -17.28 7.20
CA ARG A 303 2.72 -16.74 6.87
C ARG A 303 1.69 -17.07 7.96
N ILE A 304 1.70 -18.29 8.47
CA ILE A 304 0.83 -18.76 9.56
C ILE A 304 1.11 -17.96 10.82
N PHE A 305 2.37 -17.88 11.25
CA PHE A 305 2.76 -17.13 12.45
C PHE A 305 2.36 -15.67 12.36
N LYS A 306 2.63 -15.01 11.24
CA LYS A 306 2.26 -13.61 10.99
C LYS A 306 0.74 -13.39 11.07
N LYS A 307 -0.05 -14.29 10.49
CA LYS A 307 -1.52 -14.19 10.52
C LYS A 307 -2.06 -14.49 11.92
N PHE A 308 -1.47 -15.44 12.64
CA PHE A 308 -1.84 -15.81 14.00
C PHE A 308 -1.55 -14.71 15.03
N ILE A 309 -0.41 -14.03 14.97
CA ILE A 309 -0.13 -12.87 15.84
C ILE A 309 -1.20 -11.79 15.64
N ARG A 310 -1.47 -11.43 14.38
CA ARG A 310 -2.50 -10.44 14.07
C ARG A 310 -3.86 -10.87 14.61
N PHE A 311 -4.19 -12.15 14.52
CA PHE A 311 -5.42 -12.66 15.12
C PHE A 311 -5.41 -12.49 16.65
N LYS A 312 -4.34 -12.90 17.35
CA LYS A 312 -4.20 -12.77 18.81
C LYS A 312 -4.29 -11.31 19.27
N ASP A 313 -3.74 -10.36 18.51
CA ASP A 313 -3.82 -8.92 18.80
C ASP A 313 -5.26 -8.37 18.74
N PHE A 314 -6.10 -8.95 17.88
CA PHE A 314 -7.49 -8.50 17.67
C PHE A 314 -8.54 -9.44 18.29
N ALA A 315 -8.12 -10.51 18.98
CA ALA A 315 -9.00 -11.61 19.38
C ALA A 315 -10.13 -11.18 20.31
N ILE A 316 -9.87 -10.36 21.35
CA ILE A 316 -10.94 -9.84 22.23
C ILE A 316 -11.92 -8.99 21.43
N ARG A 317 -11.41 -8.08 20.60
CA ARG A 317 -12.27 -7.16 19.83
C ARG A 317 -13.15 -7.93 18.87
N ASP A 318 -12.60 -8.95 18.20
CA ASP A 318 -13.34 -9.85 17.32
C ASP A 318 -14.40 -10.65 18.09
N ALA A 319 -14.05 -11.19 19.25
CA ALA A 319 -14.98 -11.93 20.11
C ALA A 319 -16.15 -11.05 20.59
N VAL A 320 -15.88 -9.84 21.09
CA VAL A 320 -16.91 -8.86 21.47
C VAL A 320 -17.79 -8.52 20.27
N SER A 321 -17.19 -8.18 19.13
CA SER A 321 -17.95 -7.78 17.94
C SER A 321 -18.87 -8.89 17.43
N LYS A 322 -18.42 -10.15 17.48
CA LYS A 322 -19.21 -11.32 17.10
C LYS A 322 -20.32 -11.62 18.11
N ALA A 323 -20.00 -11.59 19.40
CA ALA A 323 -20.99 -11.81 20.46
C ALA A 323 -22.09 -10.75 20.39
N THR A 324 -21.72 -9.47 20.25
CA THR A 324 -22.67 -8.35 20.12
C THR A 324 -23.56 -8.53 18.90
N ARG A 325 -22.96 -8.79 17.73
CA ARG A 325 -23.74 -9.01 16.49
C ARG A 325 -24.76 -10.13 16.64
N ARG A 326 -24.39 -11.27 17.23
CA ARG A 326 -25.30 -12.41 17.44
C ARG A 326 -26.43 -12.05 18.40
N ALA A 327 -26.11 -11.44 19.54
CA ALA A 327 -27.10 -11.00 20.53
C ALA A 327 -28.07 -9.94 19.98
N GLU A 328 -27.58 -9.00 19.16
CA GLU A 328 -28.42 -8.02 18.47
C GLU A 328 -29.36 -8.69 17.45
N LEU A 329 -28.87 -9.65 16.65
CA LEU A 329 -29.70 -10.38 15.70
C LEU A 329 -30.82 -11.18 16.38
N LYS A 330 -30.54 -11.80 17.54
CA LYS A 330 -31.54 -12.47 18.38
C LYS A 330 -32.66 -11.53 18.79
N LEU A 331 -32.33 -10.39 19.38
CA LEU A 331 -33.31 -9.40 19.81
C LEU A 331 -34.10 -8.80 18.65
N LEU A 332 -33.47 -8.63 17.48
CA LEU A 332 -34.14 -8.15 16.27
C LEU A 332 -35.00 -9.23 15.59
N ASN A 333 -34.97 -10.48 16.06
CA ASN A 333 -35.56 -11.64 15.39
C ASN A 333 -35.07 -11.80 13.94
N ARG A 334 -33.82 -11.40 13.67
CA ARG A 334 -33.16 -11.47 12.36
C ARG A 334 -32.05 -12.51 12.31
N GLU A 335 -32.01 -13.42 13.29
CA GLU A 335 -31.17 -14.60 13.15
C GLU A 335 -31.60 -15.41 11.95
N TRP A 336 -30.61 -15.86 11.20
CA TRP A 336 -30.82 -16.89 10.21
C TRP A 336 -31.19 -18.17 10.95
N ARG A 337 -32.32 -18.75 10.56
CA ARG A 337 -32.83 -20.02 11.08
C ARG A 337 -32.99 -20.95 9.90
N ASN A 338 -32.57 -22.19 10.05
CA ASN A 338 -32.90 -23.21 9.07
C ASN A 338 -34.40 -23.52 9.11
N GLN A 339 -34.96 -23.95 7.99
CA GLN A 339 -36.37 -24.34 7.91
C GLN A 339 -36.73 -25.39 8.96
N GLU A 340 -35.80 -26.33 9.21
CA GLU A 340 -35.93 -27.36 10.26
C GLU A 340 -35.93 -26.77 11.68
N GLU A 341 -35.14 -25.74 11.97
CA GLU A 341 -35.13 -25.06 13.27
C GLU A 341 -36.44 -24.28 13.50
N ILE A 342 -36.95 -23.62 12.46
CA ILE A 342 -38.24 -22.93 12.50
C ILE A 342 -39.38 -23.93 12.75
N GLU A 343 -39.36 -25.08 12.08
CA GLU A 343 -40.36 -26.12 12.24
C GLU A 343 -40.32 -26.75 13.64
N ALA A 344 -39.12 -27.01 14.18
CA ALA A 344 -38.94 -27.52 15.53
C ALA A 344 -39.44 -26.55 16.61
N GLU A 345 -39.15 -25.25 16.50
CA GLU A 345 -39.67 -24.22 17.44
C GLU A 345 -41.20 -24.09 17.35
N VAL A 346 -41.77 -24.13 16.13
CA VAL A 346 -43.22 -24.10 15.93
C VAL A 346 -43.88 -25.34 16.55
N GLU A 347 -43.22 -26.49 16.48
CA GLU A 347 -43.68 -27.71 17.12
C GLU A 347 -43.59 -27.62 18.65
N GLU A 348 -42.50 -27.10 19.21
CA GLU A 348 -42.37 -26.81 20.65
C GLU A 348 -43.46 -25.83 21.14
N VAL A 349 -43.69 -24.74 20.42
CA VAL A 349 -44.75 -23.76 20.76
C VAL A 349 -46.14 -24.41 20.69
N LYS A 350 -46.37 -25.30 19.71
CA LYS A 350 -47.61 -26.07 19.64
C LYS A 350 -47.76 -27.04 20.80
N VAL A 351 -46.67 -27.69 21.24
CA VAL A 351 -46.67 -28.60 22.41
C VAL A 351 -46.95 -27.82 23.69
N VAL A 352 -46.24 -26.71 23.92
CA VAL A 352 -46.44 -25.86 25.11
C VAL A 352 -47.84 -25.25 25.16
N ASN A 353 -48.38 -24.79 24.03
CA ASN A 353 -49.74 -24.23 23.96
C ASN A 353 -50.85 -25.30 23.96
N ARG A 354 -50.52 -26.58 23.74
CA ARG A 354 -51.48 -27.69 23.84
C ARG A 354 -51.69 -28.20 25.25
N GLY A 355 -50.82 -27.84 26.20
CA GLY A 355 -51.03 -28.13 27.61
C GLY A 355 -51.34 -29.61 27.90
N GLU A 356 -50.54 -30.52 27.33
CA GLU A 356 -50.54 -31.94 27.71
C GLU A 356 -49.32 -32.28 28.56
#